data_AF-A0A3M7Q8I1-F1
#
_entry.id   AF-A0A3M7Q8I1-F1
#
_cell.length_a   1.000
_cell.length_b   1.000
_cell.length_c   1.000
_cell.angle_alpha   90.00
_cell.angle_beta   90.00
_cell.angle_gamma   90.00
#
_symmetry.space_group_name_H-M   'P 1'
#
loop_
_entity.id
_entity.type
_entity.pdbx_description
1 polymer ?
#
loop_
_entity_poly.entity_id
_entity_poly.type
_entity_poly.pdbx_seq_one_letter_code
_entity_poly.pdbx_strand_id
1 'polypeptide(L)'
;MENSNDKDIHTCNTERAKVDVYLDVPLCIRPFGSDKTFESVEEALDAFIQPEILDENNKYYCETCQQKCAAHKGLKFESFPYILSLQLKRFDFDYRTMSRFKIGSVVTFPQTLNVKKYLPDTAAQEHCDYELFSIMIHSGSASGG
;
A
#
# COMPACT_ATOMS: atom_id res chain seq x y z
N MET A 1 5.94 -23.88 1.20
CA MET A 1 5.97 -24.94 0.16
C MET A 1 5.13 -24.45 -1.01
N GLU A 2 5.32 -24.99 -2.22
CA GLU A 2 4.62 -24.55 -3.44
C GLU A 2 3.09 -24.83 -3.36
N ASN A 3 2.18 -24.31 -4.20
CA ASN A 3 2.23 -23.57 -5.49
C ASN A 3 0.89 -22.77 -5.62
N SER A 4 0.52 -21.92 -6.61
CA SER A 4 1.01 -21.52 -7.95
C SER A 4 0.33 -20.20 -8.38
N ASN A 5 0.71 -19.66 -9.55
CA ASN A 5 0.08 -18.57 -10.33
C ASN A 5 0.43 -17.14 -9.85
N ASP A 6 0.60 -16.14 -10.73
CA ASP A 6 0.37 -16.10 -12.19
C ASP A 6 1.68 -16.14 -13.03
N LYS A 7 1.57 -16.15 -14.37
CA LYS A 7 2.71 -16.33 -15.30
C LYS A 7 2.91 -15.20 -16.32
N ASP A 8 4.12 -15.22 -16.89
CA ASP A 8 4.55 -14.61 -18.14
C ASP A 8 4.67 -13.08 -18.22
N ILE A 9 5.80 -12.56 -17.71
CA ILE A 9 6.47 -11.40 -18.33
C ILE A 9 8.02 -11.58 -18.38
N HIS A 10 8.47 -12.03 -19.56
CA HIS A 10 9.84 -12.01 -20.12
C HIS A 10 11.06 -12.65 -19.38
N THR A 11 11.49 -13.81 -19.90
CA THR A 11 12.85 -14.40 -19.90
C THR A 11 13.58 -14.79 -18.61
N CYS A 12 13.37 -14.18 -17.45
CA CYS A 12 14.06 -14.59 -16.21
C CYS A 12 13.10 -14.80 -15.04
N ASN A 13 13.10 -16.02 -14.48
CA ASN A 13 12.37 -16.37 -13.27
C ASN A 13 13.12 -15.89 -12.01
N THR A 14 13.53 -14.62 -12.00
CA THR A 14 14.37 -14.00 -10.96
C THR A 14 13.51 -13.15 -10.03
N GLU A 15 12.95 -13.79 -9.00
CA GLU A 15 12.29 -13.08 -7.91
C GLU A 15 13.33 -12.37 -7.02
N ARG A 16 12.97 -11.20 -6.49
CA ARG A 16 13.76 -10.45 -5.50
C ARG A 16 12.83 -9.90 -4.42
N ALA A 17 12.86 -10.50 -3.25
CA ALA A 17 12.18 -10.01 -2.05
C ALA A 17 13.14 -9.22 -1.16
N LYS A 18 12.62 -8.21 -0.45
CA LYS A 18 13.30 -7.51 0.64
C LYS A 18 12.31 -7.35 1.80
N VAL A 19 12.69 -7.84 2.97
CA VAL A 19 11.91 -7.66 4.20
C VAL A 19 12.32 -6.36 4.87
N ASP A 20 11.35 -5.53 5.23
CA ASP A 20 11.52 -4.27 5.95
C ASP A 20 10.53 -4.20 7.12
N VAL A 21 10.95 -3.57 8.22
CA VAL A 21 10.09 -3.35 9.40
C VAL A 21 9.48 -1.94 9.33
N TYR A 22 8.19 -1.84 9.63
CA TYR A 22 7.42 -0.60 9.62
C TYR A 22 6.92 -0.23 11.03
N LEU A 23 6.69 1.07 11.28
CA LEU A 23 6.07 1.59 12.51
C LEU A 23 4.62 2.03 12.27
N ASP A 24 4.33 2.50 11.05
CA ASP A 24 3.00 2.84 10.54
C ASP A 24 2.86 2.34 9.10
N VAL A 25 1.62 2.05 8.69
CA VAL A 25 1.28 1.73 7.30
C VAL A 25 0.82 3.01 6.60
N PRO A 26 1.59 3.53 5.61
CA PRO A 26 1.28 4.78 4.93
C PRO A 26 0.20 4.60 3.85
N LEU A 27 -1.07 4.76 4.21
CA LEU A 27 -2.21 4.57 3.31
C LEU A 27 -2.44 5.80 2.41
N CYS A 28 -2.12 5.64 1.12
CA CYS A 28 -2.43 6.62 0.08
C CYS A 28 -3.93 6.63 -0.22
N ILE A 29 -4.70 7.56 0.37
CA ILE A 29 -6.15 7.64 0.16
C ILE A 29 -6.56 8.21 -1.22
N ARG A 30 -5.61 8.67 -2.03
CA ARG A 30 -5.82 9.12 -3.40
C ARG A 30 -4.80 8.44 -4.32
N PRO A 31 -5.22 7.66 -5.33
CA PRO A 31 -4.29 7.12 -6.33
C PRO A 31 -3.59 8.24 -7.11
N PHE A 32 -2.35 7.98 -7.54
CA PHE A 32 -1.64 8.91 -8.40
C PHE A 32 -2.39 9.10 -9.73
N GLY A 33 -2.56 10.36 -10.15
CA GLY A 33 -3.33 10.70 -11.36
C GLY A 33 -4.85 10.58 -11.23
N SER A 34 -5.40 10.29 -10.04
CA SER A 34 -6.84 10.19 -9.80
C SER A 34 -7.40 11.41 -9.05
N ASP A 35 -8.54 11.92 -9.53
CA ASP A 35 -9.38 12.86 -8.79
C ASP A 35 -10.30 12.18 -7.77
N LYS A 36 -10.53 10.86 -7.92
CA LYS A 36 -11.24 10.04 -6.93
C LYS A 36 -10.32 9.61 -5.80
N THR A 37 -10.86 9.56 -4.59
CA THR A 37 -10.20 9.01 -3.39
C THR A 37 -10.86 7.69 -2.99
N PHE A 38 -10.13 6.83 -2.30
CA PHE A 38 -10.71 5.67 -1.63
C PHE A 38 -11.69 6.11 -0.53
N GLU A 39 -12.76 5.36 -0.35
CA GLU A 39 -13.87 5.66 0.56
C GLU A 39 -13.78 4.90 1.89
N SER A 40 -12.85 3.93 2.00
CA SER A 40 -12.58 3.16 3.23
C SER A 40 -11.09 2.90 3.49
N VAL A 41 -10.76 2.51 4.73
CA VAL A 41 -9.43 2.03 5.12
C VAL A 41 -9.10 0.70 4.45
N GLU A 42 -10.10 -0.16 4.30
CA GLU A 42 -10.00 -1.48 3.68
C GLU A 42 -9.66 -1.39 2.19
N GLU A 43 -10.29 -0.46 1.46
CA GLU A 43 -9.97 -0.17 0.06
C GLU A 43 -8.55 0.39 -0.09
N ALA A 44 -8.15 1.30 0.82
CA ALA A 44 -6.80 1.86 0.82
C ALA A 44 -5.71 0.82 1.18
N LEU A 45 -6.03 -0.19 2.01
CA LEU A 45 -5.16 -1.33 2.32
C LEU A 45 -5.10 -2.34 1.16
N ASP A 46 -6.23 -2.60 0.49
CA ASP A 46 -6.29 -3.45 -0.70
C ASP A 46 -5.44 -2.87 -1.84
N ALA A 47 -5.51 -1.54 -2.04
CA ALA A 47 -4.64 -0.83 -2.96
C ALA A 47 -3.16 -0.78 -2.50
N PHE A 48 -2.88 -0.82 -1.20
CA PHE A 48 -1.50 -0.79 -0.67
C PHE A 48 -0.71 -2.08 -0.99
N ILE A 49 -1.39 -3.22 -1.09
CA ILE A 49 -0.78 -4.50 -1.50
C ILE A 49 -0.87 -4.78 -3.01
N GLN A 50 -1.59 -3.94 -3.77
CA GLN A 50 -1.80 -4.15 -5.19
C GLN A 50 -0.47 -4.05 -5.97
N PRO A 51 -0.07 -5.07 -6.76
CA PRO A 51 1.15 -4.99 -7.55
C PRO A 51 1.05 -3.95 -8.68
N GLU A 52 2.08 -3.12 -8.82
CA GLU A 52 2.31 -2.30 -10.00
C GLU A 52 3.02 -3.09 -11.10
N ILE A 53 2.71 -2.77 -12.35
CA ILE A 53 3.42 -3.29 -13.52
C ILE A 53 4.48 -2.26 -13.94
N LEU A 54 5.73 -2.71 -14.02
CA LEU A 54 6.88 -1.91 -14.44
C LEU A 54 7.15 -2.17 -15.92
N ASP A 55 6.36 -1.58 -16.80
CA ASP A 55 6.44 -1.76 -18.26
C ASP A 55 6.93 -0.49 -18.99
N GLU A 56 6.73 -0.44 -20.32
CA GLU A 56 7.10 0.64 -21.25
C GLU A 56 8.37 1.45 -20.87
N ASN A 57 8.16 2.60 -20.23
CA ASN A 57 9.17 3.59 -19.85
C ASN A 57 9.75 3.34 -18.43
N ASN A 58 9.01 2.63 -17.57
CA ASN A 58 9.31 2.35 -16.17
C ASN A 58 9.95 0.96 -15.94
N LYS A 59 10.29 0.24 -17.03
CA LYS A 59 10.90 -1.10 -17.00
C LYS A 59 12.07 -1.23 -16.02
N TYR A 60 12.00 -2.27 -15.19
CA TYR A 60 13.04 -2.65 -14.23
C TYR A 60 14.33 -3.10 -14.93
N TYR A 61 15.49 -2.65 -14.44
CA TYR A 61 16.78 -3.15 -14.94
C TYR A 61 17.15 -4.45 -14.22
N CYS A 62 17.08 -5.57 -14.94
CA CYS A 62 17.44 -6.88 -14.43
C CYS A 62 18.94 -7.13 -14.59
N GLU A 63 19.67 -7.18 -13.48
CA GLU A 63 21.11 -7.50 -13.45
C GLU A 63 21.43 -8.88 -14.07
N THR A 64 20.53 -9.87 -13.93
CA THR A 64 20.73 -11.22 -14.50
C THR A 64 20.62 -11.22 -16.03
N CYS A 65 19.75 -10.38 -16.60
CA CYS A 65 19.58 -10.23 -18.04
C CYS A 65 20.37 -9.05 -18.65
N GLN A 66 21.07 -8.28 -17.81
CA GLN A 66 21.81 -7.06 -18.14
C GLN A 66 21.00 -6.00 -18.93
N GLN A 67 19.66 -6.00 -18.81
CA GLN A 67 18.77 -5.18 -19.63
C GLN A 67 17.49 -4.74 -18.90
N LYS A 68 16.74 -3.82 -19.51
CA LYS A 68 15.42 -3.39 -19.01
C LYS A 68 14.33 -4.40 -19.39
N CYS A 69 13.83 -5.14 -18.41
CA CYS A 69 12.71 -6.07 -18.54
C CYS A 69 11.41 -5.43 -18.01
N ALA A 70 10.26 -5.91 -18.50
CA ALA A 70 9.02 -5.69 -17.75
C ALA A 70 9.03 -6.53 -16.46
N ALA A 71 8.37 -6.08 -15.40
CA ALA A 71 8.32 -6.78 -14.12
C ALA A 71 7.07 -6.42 -13.31
N HIS A 72 6.67 -7.27 -12.37
CA HIS A 72 5.71 -6.91 -11.33
C HIS A 72 6.47 -6.49 -10.06
N LYS A 73 6.02 -5.41 -9.41
CA LYS A 73 6.54 -4.94 -8.12
C LYS A 73 5.34 -4.73 -7.19
N GLY A 74 5.46 -5.09 -5.91
CA GLY A 74 4.34 -4.99 -4.97
C GLY A 74 4.81 -5.18 -3.53
N LEU A 75 3.86 -5.09 -2.61
CA LEU A 75 4.07 -5.27 -1.17
C LEU A 75 3.17 -6.41 -0.66
N LYS A 76 3.65 -7.12 0.36
CA LYS A 76 2.91 -8.17 1.08
C LYS A 76 3.24 -8.02 2.57
N PHE A 77 2.28 -8.27 3.46
CA PHE A 77 2.54 -8.27 4.90
C PHE A 77 2.90 -9.69 5.37
N GLU A 78 4.10 -9.86 5.93
CA GLU A 78 4.48 -11.14 6.56
C GLU A 78 3.84 -11.31 7.94
N SER A 79 3.63 -10.19 8.65
CA SER A 79 3.00 -10.11 9.96
C SER A 79 2.48 -8.69 10.24
N PHE A 80 1.62 -8.56 11.26
CA PHE A 80 1.20 -7.28 11.83
C PHE A 80 1.63 -7.17 13.30
N PRO A 81 2.04 -5.97 13.79
CA PRO A 81 2.38 -5.74 15.19
C PRO A 81 1.13 -5.69 16.07
N TYR A 82 1.28 -5.95 17.37
CA TYR A 82 0.18 -5.87 18.36
C TYR A 82 -0.53 -4.50 18.39
N ILE A 83 0.18 -3.41 18.06
CA ILE A 83 -0.41 -2.08 17.84
C ILE A 83 -0.21 -1.70 16.38
N LEU A 84 -1.27 -1.82 15.58
CA LEU A 84 -1.26 -1.41 14.18
C LEU A 84 -1.55 0.09 14.05
N SER A 85 -0.59 0.85 13.53
CA SER A 85 -0.74 2.27 13.19
C SER A 85 -1.00 2.43 11.69
N LEU A 86 -2.06 3.14 11.31
CA LEU A 86 -2.44 3.41 9.92
C LEU A 86 -2.40 4.92 9.65
N GLN A 87 -1.50 5.39 8.79
CA GLN A 87 -1.38 6.81 8.47
C GLN A 87 -2.07 7.13 7.13
N LEU A 88 -3.30 7.68 7.20
CA LEU A 88 -3.98 8.22 6.02
C LEU A 88 -3.21 9.43 5.46
N LYS A 89 -2.69 9.33 4.23
CA LYS A 89 -1.98 10.41 3.53
C LYS A 89 -2.95 11.50 3.05
N ARG A 90 -3.50 12.26 4.00
CA ARG A 90 -4.46 13.36 3.77
C ARG A 90 -3.85 14.68 3.29
N PHE A 91 -2.56 14.71 2.96
CA PHE A 91 -1.88 15.89 2.43
C PHE A 91 -1.21 15.56 1.11
N ASP A 92 -1.45 16.39 0.12
CA ASP A 92 -1.07 16.16 -1.28
C ASP A 92 -0.61 17.48 -1.92
N PHE A 93 -0.02 17.42 -3.11
CA PHE A 93 0.59 18.55 -3.79
C PHE A 93 0.00 18.75 -5.19
N ASP A 94 -0.59 19.92 -5.44
CA ASP A 94 -1.00 20.31 -6.78
C ASP A 94 0.18 20.98 -7.50
N TYR A 95 0.75 20.24 -8.46
CA TYR A 95 1.83 20.69 -9.32
C TYR A 95 1.44 21.83 -10.28
N ARG A 96 0.14 22.13 -10.45
CA ARG A 96 -0.33 23.25 -11.30
C ARG A 96 -0.33 24.58 -10.55
N THR A 97 -0.76 24.58 -9.29
CA THR A 97 -0.70 25.75 -8.38
C THR A 97 0.58 25.81 -7.55
N MET A 98 1.42 24.76 -7.62
CA MET A 98 2.61 24.57 -6.78
C MET A 98 2.32 24.65 -5.27
N SER A 99 1.15 24.17 -4.85
CA SER A 99 0.64 24.30 -3.48
C SER A 99 0.31 22.96 -2.83
N ARG A 100 0.46 22.88 -1.50
CA ARG A 100 -0.03 21.76 -0.71
C ARG A 100 -1.49 21.97 -0.35
N PHE A 101 -2.30 20.91 -0.40
CA PHE A 101 -3.68 20.94 0.05
C PHE A 101 -4.01 19.70 0.90
N LYS A 102 -5.12 19.79 1.63
CA LYS A 102 -5.62 18.74 2.52
C LYS A 102 -6.78 18.03 1.84
N ILE A 103 -6.68 16.70 1.71
CA ILE A 103 -7.73 15.86 1.14
C ILE A 103 -8.88 15.75 2.15
N GLY A 104 -9.95 16.48 1.87
CA GLY A 104 -11.15 16.60 2.71
C GLY A 104 -12.22 15.53 2.48
N SER A 105 -11.97 14.52 1.64
CA SER A 105 -12.94 13.45 1.39
C SER A 105 -13.17 12.58 2.62
N VAL A 106 -14.38 12.01 2.70
CA VAL A 106 -14.74 11.00 3.69
C VAL A 106 -13.93 9.74 3.40
N VAL A 107 -13.32 9.18 4.45
CA VAL A 107 -12.73 7.83 4.43
C VAL A 107 -13.28 7.14 5.67
N THR A 108 -14.04 6.09 5.46
CA THR A 108 -14.62 5.25 6.51
C THR A 108 -13.57 4.31 7.10
N PHE A 109 -13.81 3.82 8.30
CA PHE A 109 -12.98 2.85 9.00
C PHE A 109 -13.86 2.03 9.94
N PRO A 110 -13.61 0.72 10.11
CA PRO A 110 -14.41 -0.12 10.96
C PRO A 110 -13.99 0.02 12.43
N GLN A 111 -14.88 -0.35 13.36
CA GLN A 111 -14.53 -0.48 14.78
C GLN A 111 -13.68 -1.73 15.06
N THR A 112 -13.78 -2.75 14.20
CA THR A 112 -12.94 -3.96 14.21
C THR A 112 -12.44 -4.23 12.80
N LEU A 113 -11.12 -4.15 12.59
CA LEU A 113 -10.48 -4.40 11.30
C LEU A 113 -9.90 -5.81 11.26
N ASN A 114 -10.46 -6.68 10.41
CA ASN A 114 -9.87 -7.99 10.13
C ASN A 114 -8.74 -7.86 9.10
N VAL A 115 -7.49 -8.13 9.51
CA VAL A 115 -6.30 -8.05 8.64
C VAL A 115 -5.92 -9.39 8.01
N LYS A 116 -6.71 -10.46 8.24
CA LYS A 116 -6.37 -11.83 7.83
C LYS A 116 -6.09 -11.95 6.32
N LYS A 117 -6.87 -11.24 5.49
CA LYS A 117 -6.72 -11.25 4.02
C LYS A 117 -5.41 -10.63 3.49
N TYR A 118 -4.63 -9.97 4.34
CA TYR A 118 -3.35 -9.35 3.98
C TYR A 118 -2.12 -10.20 4.35
N LEU A 119 -2.32 -11.27 5.13
CA LEU A 119 -1.27 -12.19 5.56
C LEU A 119 -1.19 -13.43 4.64
N PRO A 120 -0.03 -14.09 4.53
CA PRO A 120 0.06 -15.38 3.85
C PRO A 120 -0.68 -16.47 4.64
N ASP A 121 -1.22 -17.48 3.95
CA ASP A 121 -1.94 -18.61 4.58
C ASP A 121 -1.11 -19.36 5.64
N THR A 122 0.23 -19.30 5.51
CA THR A 122 1.20 -19.90 6.43
C THR A 122 1.48 -19.09 7.70
N ALA A 123 0.96 -17.86 7.83
CA ALA A 123 1.04 -17.10 9.06
C ALA A 123 0.17 -17.75 10.15
N ALA A 124 0.56 -17.59 11.42
CA ALA A 124 -0.31 -17.94 12.54
C ALA A 124 -1.57 -17.06 12.47
N GLN A 125 -2.73 -17.66 12.23
CA GLN A 125 -4.00 -16.95 11.99
C GLN A 125 -4.68 -16.49 13.30
N GLU A 126 -3.88 -16.30 14.34
CA GLU A 126 -4.28 -15.81 15.66
C GLU A 126 -4.18 -14.28 15.67
N HIS A 127 -5.05 -13.61 16.44
CA HIS A 127 -5.06 -12.14 16.59
C HIS A 127 -5.14 -11.34 15.28
N CYS A 128 -5.82 -11.85 14.24
CA CYS A 128 -6.04 -11.13 12.99
C CYS A 128 -7.15 -10.06 13.05
N ASP A 129 -7.83 -9.87 14.20
CA ASP A 129 -8.88 -8.88 14.39
C ASP A 129 -8.38 -7.74 15.30
N TYR A 130 -8.37 -6.51 14.77
CA TYR A 130 -7.86 -5.32 15.45
C TYR A 130 -8.99 -4.40 15.87
N GLU A 131 -9.13 -4.14 17.17
CA GLU A 131 -10.11 -3.16 17.69
C GLU A 131 -9.57 -1.72 17.57
N LEU A 132 -10.46 -0.79 17.21
CA LEU A 132 -10.12 0.62 17.05
C LEU A 132 -9.87 1.32 18.40
N PHE A 133 -8.59 1.44 18.76
CA PHE A 133 -8.16 2.05 20.03
C PHE A 133 -8.08 3.59 20.00
N SER A 134 -7.69 4.21 18.88
CA SER A 134 -7.42 5.65 18.83
C SER A 134 -7.56 6.25 17.43
N ILE A 135 -7.89 7.54 17.33
CA ILE A 135 -8.02 8.32 16.09
C ILE A 135 -7.28 9.65 16.27
N MET A 136 -6.29 9.93 15.42
CA MET A 136 -5.61 11.23 15.40
C MET A 136 -6.27 12.16 14.37
N ILE A 137 -6.94 13.22 14.84
CA ILE A 137 -7.66 14.17 13.99
C ILE A 137 -6.88 15.48 13.86
N HIS A 138 -6.49 15.81 12.63
CA HIS A 138 -5.91 17.12 12.28
C HIS A 138 -7.04 18.09 11.85
N SER A 139 -7.26 19.17 12.60
CA SER A 139 -8.16 20.27 12.22
C SER A 139 -7.57 21.11 11.06
N GLY A 140 -8.09 22.28 10.71
CA GLY A 140 -7.41 23.19 9.76
C GLY A 140 -6.98 22.62 8.40
N SER A 141 -5.88 23.15 7.85
CA SER A 141 -5.46 23.06 6.44
C SER A 141 -4.04 22.48 6.25
N ALA A 142 -3.57 22.32 5.02
CA ALA A 142 -2.19 21.91 4.73
C ALA A 142 -1.10 22.94 5.09
N SER A 143 -1.50 24.15 5.51
CA SER A 143 -0.60 25.22 5.97
C SER A 143 -0.65 25.46 7.48
N GLY A 144 -1.47 24.71 8.23
CA GLY A 144 -1.65 24.84 9.67
C GLY A 144 -3.04 24.41 10.13
N GLY A 145 -3.12 23.85 11.34
CA GLY A 145 -4.31 23.30 11.99
C GLY A 145 -4.02 22.79 13.39
#